data_AF-A0A6B3I923-F1
#
_entry.id   AF-A0A6B3I923-F1
#
_cell.length_a   1.000
_cell.length_b   1.000
_cell.length_c   1.000
_cell.angle_alpha   90.00
_cell.angle_beta   90.00
_cell.angle_gamma   90.00
#
_symmetry.space_group_name_H-M   'P 1'
#
loop_
_entity.id
_entity.type
_entity.pdbx_description
1 polymer ?
#
loop_
_entity_poly.entity_id
_entity_poly.type
_entity_poly.pdbx_seq_one_letter_code
_entity_poly.pdbx_strand_id
1 'polypeptide(L)'
;MAHALIASPFLDGHLLLKPGARAGARIPADRYETIRQAATDGEALPSWAVRTAADVWGLDLDGRPARGTVLVRHPSPYGYCRAS
;
A
#
# COMPACT_ATOMS: atom_id res chain seq x y z
N MET A 1 -3.96 8.83 14.08
CA MET A 1 -2.63 8.19 13.96
C MET A 1 -2.23 8.21 12.50
N ALA A 2 -0.95 8.46 12.20
CA ALA A 2 -0.46 8.44 10.83
C ALA A 2 -0.27 7.00 10.35
N HIS A 3 -0.68 6.70 9.12
CA HIS A 3 -0.43 5.41 8.47
C HIS A 3 1.06 5.26 8.15
N ALA A 4 1.57 4.03 8.27
CA ALA A 4 2.98 3.72 7.97
C ALA A 4 3.23 3.54 6.47
N LEU A 5 2.24 3.03 5.74
CA LEU A 5 2.29 2.82 4.30
C LEU A 5 1.01 3.34 3.61
N ILE A 6 1.10 3.55 2.30
CA ILE A 6 -0.03 3.88 1.43
C ILE A 6 -0.04 2.88 0.26
N ALA A 7 -1.15 2.19 0.06
CA ALA A 7 -1.43 1.41 -1.15
C ALA A 7 -2.32 2.24 -2.07
N SER A 8 -1.87 2.50 -3.30
CA SER A 8 -2.57 3.40 -4.22
C SER A 8 -2.56 2.88 -5.65
N PRO A 9 -3.68 2.94 -6.37
CA PRO A 9 -3.68 2.97 -7.82
C PRO A 9 -2.80 4.14 -8.33
N PHE A 10 -2.06 3.90 -9.40
CA PHE A 10 -1.23 4.90 -10.07
C PHE A 10 -1.09 4.56 -11.55
N LEU A 11 -1.72 5.38 -12.40
CA LEU A 11 -1.86 5.11 -13.84
C LEU A 11 -2.45 3.70 -14.05
N ASP A 12 -1.79 2.86 -14.85
CA ASP A 12 -2.21 1.49 -15.16
C ASP A 12 -1.63 0.45 -14.18
N GLY A 13 -1.34 0.85 -12.94
CA GLY A 13 -0.75 -0.04 -11.94
C GLY A 13 -1.06 0.36 -10.51
N HIS A 14 -0.40 -0.32 -9.58
CA HIS A 14 -0.55 -0.08 -8.16
C HIS A 14 0.82 0.12 -7.52
N LEU A 15 0.87 1.00 -6.54
CA LEU A 15 2.07 1.30 -5.76
C LEU A 15 1.81 1.03 -4.29
N LEU A 16 2.83 0.52 -3.62
CA LEU A 16 3.01 0.59 -2.18
C LEU A 16 4.04 1.68 -1.89
N LEU A 17 3.70 2.58 -0.98
CA LEU A 17 4.46 3.79 -0.69
C LEU A 17 4.69 3.92 0.82
N LYS A 18 5.80 4.52 1.21
CA LYS A 18 6.04 5.00 2.57
C LYS A 18 5.99 6.53 2.60
N PRO A 19 5.17 7.15 3.48
CA PRO A 19 5.20 8.60 3.66
C PRO A 19 6.61 9.12 3.96
N GLY A 20 6.98 10.21 3.30
CA GLY A 20 8.31 10.83 3.40
C GLY A 20 9.45 10.07 2.68
N ALA A 21 9.18 8.93 2.06
CA ALA A 21 10.16 8.24 1.22
C ALA A 21 10.02 8.68 -0.24
N ARG A 22 11.16 8.87 -0.92
CA ARG A 22 11.18 9.17 -2.37
C ARG A 22 10.87 7.95 -3.23
N ALA A 23 11.25 6.77 -2.76
CA ALA A 23 11.06 5.52 -3.48
C ALA A 23 9.69 4.87 -3.15
N GLY A 24 9.03 4.37 -4.20
CA GLY A 24 7.82 3.55 -4.11
C GLY A 24 8.05 2.17 -4.69
N ALA A 25 7.32 1.16 -4.20
CA ALA A 25 7.35 -0.19 -4.74
C ALA A 25 6.14 -0.42 -5.65
N ARG A 26 6.38 -0.85 -6.90
CA ARG A 26 5.29 -1.24 -7.80
C ARG A 26 4.82 -2.64 -7.43
N ILE A 27 3.51 -2.81 -7.28
CA ILE A 27 2.89 -4.08 -6.92
C ILE A 27 1.87 -4.48 -8.00
N PRO A 28 1.68 -5.78 -8.26
CA PRO A 28 0.60 -6.22 -9.13
C PRO A 28 -0.77 -6.06 -8.44
N ALA A 29 -1.84 -6.14 -9.24
CA ALA A 29 -3.19 -5.83 -8.79
C ALA A 29 -3.72 -6.81 -7.72
N ASP A 30 -3.34 -8.09 -7.81
CA ASP A 30 -3.66 -9.13 -6.83
C ASP A 30 -3.14 -8.76 -5.42
N ARG A 31 -1.93 -8.24 -5.34
CA ARG A 31 -1.31 -7.78 -4.10
C ARG A 31 -1.97 -6.54 -3.55
N TYR A 32 -2.32 -5.58 -4.41
CA TYR A 32 -3.12 -4.43 -3.99
C TYR A 32 -4.47 -4.87 -3.40
N GLU A 33 -5.17 -5.78 -4.07
CA GLU A 33 -6.47 -6.27 -3.61
C GLU A 33 -6.36 -7.06 -2.29
N THR A 34 -5.28 -7.83 -2.12
CA THR A 34 -5.01 -8.54 -0.86
C THR A 34 -4.82 -7.55 0.31
N ILE A 35 -4.09 -6.43 0.10
CA ILE A 35 -3.98 -5.39 1.13
C ILE A 35 -5.35 -4.76 1.41
N ARG A 36 -6.13 -4.45 0.36
CA ARG A 36 -7.45 -3.84 0.49
C ARG A 36 -8.38 -4.72 1.33
N GLN A 37 -8.43 -6.01 1.01
CA GLN A 37 -9.25 -6.98 1.73
C GLN A 37 -8.79 -7.11 3.19
N ALA A 38 -7.48 -7.25 3.44
CA ALA A 38 -6.95 -7.34 4.80
C ALA A 38 -7.27 -6.08 5.64
N ALA A 39 -7.22 -4.89 5.05
CA ALA A 39 -7.58 -3.65 5.73
C ALA A 39 -9.09 -3.59 6.06
N THR A 40 -9.94 -4.06 5.14
CA THR A 40 -11.39 -4.16 5.34
C THR A 40 -11.72 -5.16 6.45
N ASP A 41 -11.13 -6.35 6.42
CA ASP A 41 -11.45 -7.44 7.35
C ASP A 41 -10.76 -7.26 8.72
N GLY A 42 -9.77 -6.36 8.81
CA GLY A 42 -9.00 -6.14 10.03
C GLY A 42 -7.90 -7.18 10.25
N GLU A 43 -7.54 -7.90 9.19
CA GLU A 43 -6.51 -8.94 9.20
C GLU A 43 -5.10 -8.34 9.27
N ALA A 44 -4.14 -9.22 9.56
CA ALA A 44 -2.72 -8.89 9.55
C ALA A 44 -2.27 -8.41 8.16
N LEU A 45 -1.24 -7.55 8.15
CA LEU A 45 -0.61 -7.14 6.90
C LEU A 45 0.02 -8.37 6.21
N PRO A 46 -0.21 -8.60 4.90
CA PRO A 46 0.34 -9.76 4.22
C PRO A 46 1.86 -9.83 4.31
N SER A 47 2.41 -11.04 4.48
CA SER A 47 3.84 -11.26 4.71
C SER A 47 4.75 -10.68 3.62
N TRP A 48 4.30 -10.70 2.36
CA TRP A 48 5.04 -10.07 1.26
C TRP A 48 5.10 -8.54 1.38
N ALA A 49 4.08 -7.90 1.97
CA ALA A 49 4.04 -6.45 2.17
C ALA A 49 4.94 -6.05 3.33
N VAL A 50 4.94 -6.84 4.41
CA VAL A 50 5.91 -6.72 5.51
C VAL A 50 7.34 -6.83 4.97
N ARG A 51 7.62 -7.86 4.17
CA ARG A 51 8.93 -8.05 3.54
C ARG A 51 9.32 -6.89 2.63
N THR A 52 8.39 -6.40 1.80
CA THR A 52 8.64 -5.24 0.94
C THR A 52 8.97 -4.00 1.78
N ALA A 53 8.30 -3.82 2.92
CA ALA A 53 8.55 -2.70 3.82
C ALA A 53 9.94 -2.77 4.47
N ALA A 54 10.35 -3.96 4.89
CA ALA A 54 11.69 -4.22 5.41
C ALA A 54 12.76 -4.00 4.33
N ASP A 55 12.59 -4.59 3.15
CA ASP A 55 13.61 -4.57 2.08
C ASP A 55 13.80 -3.18 1.46
N VAL A 56 12.71 -2.41 1.27
CA VAL A 56 12.75 -1.12 0.56
C VAL A 56 12.96 0.06 1.52
N TRP A 57 12.46 -0.03 2.74
CA TRP A 57 12.46 1.11 3.68
C TRP A 57 13.04 0.78 5.07
N GLY A 58 13.52 -0.44 5.32
CA GLY A 58 14.03 -0.85 6.63
C GLY A 58 12.96 -0.82 7.72
N LEU A 59 11.69 -0.99 7.35
CA LEU A 59 10.55 -0.83 8.26
C LEU A 59 9.99 -2.19 8.68
N ASP A 60 10.02 -2.46 9.98
CA ASP A 60 9.40 -3.65 10.57
C ASP A 60 7.91 -3.42 10.87
N LEU A 61 7.06 -4.19 10.20
CA LEU A 61 5.60 -4.18 10.32
C LEU A 61 5.04 -5.57 10.63
N ASP A 62 5.88 -6.50 11.08
CA ASP A 62 5.44 -7.87 11.34
C ASP A 62 4.34 -7.91 12.40
N GLY A 63 3.36 -8.79 12.20
CA GLY A 63 2.18 -8.93 13.08
C GLY A 63 1.24 -7.71 13.14
N ARG A 64 1.52 -6.60 12.43
CA ARG A 64 0.65 -5.42 12.48
C ARG A 64 -0.62 -5.64 11.66
N PRO A 65 -1.79 -5.16 12.13
CA PRO A 65 -3.01 -5.19 11.34
C PRO A 65 -2.88 -4.30 10.11
N ALA A 66 -3.41 -4.73 8.96
CA ALA A 66 -3.44 -3.90 7.75
C ALA A 66 -4.25 -2.62 8.00
N ARG A 67 -5.37 -2.74 8.73
CA ARG A 67 -6.16 -1.61 9.21
C ARG A 67 -5.33 -0.71 10.14
N GLY A 68 -5.28 0.58 9.83
CA GLY A 68 -4.51 1.56 10.60
C GLY A 68 -3.02 1.60 10.24
N THR A 69 -2.43 0.50 9.80
CA THR A 69 -1.03 0.48 9.31
C THR A 69 -0.91 0.98 7.87
N VAL A 70 -1.84 0.58 7.00
CA VAL A 70 -1.83 0.95 5.57
C VAL A 70 -3.05 1.78 5.22
N LEU A 71 -2.83 2.94 4.60
CA LEU A 71 -3.89 3.70 3.94
C LEU A 71 -4.13 3.13 2.54
N VAL A 72 -5.31 2.60 2.27
CA VAL A 72 -5.68 2.12 0.94
C VAL A 72 -6.47 3.22 0.21
N ARG A 73 -5.93 3.74 -0.89
CA ARG A 73 -6.63 4.71 -1.75
C ARG A 73 -7.45 3.96 -2.77
N HIS A 74 -8.74 4.24 -2.86
CA HIS A 74 -9.59 3.65 -3.89
C HIS A 74 -9.36 4.29 -5.26
N PRO A 75 -9.57 3.55 -6.36
CA PRO A 75 -9.63 4.13 -7.70
C PRO A 75 -10.65 5.27 -7.73
N SER A 76 -10.25 6.41 -8.29
CA SER A 76 -11.17 7.54 -8.50
C SER A 76 -12.17 7.18 -9.61
N PRO A 77 -13.48 7.43 -9.43
CA PRO A 77 -14.45 7.26 -10.50
C PRO A 77 -14.24 8.27 -11.64
N TYR A 78 -13.48 9.34 -11.41
CA TYR A 78 -13.23 10.42 -12.38
C TYR A 78 -12.01 10.18 -13.29
N GLY A 79 -11.42 8.97 -13.24
CA GLY A 79 -10.18 8.66 -13.97
C GLY A 79 -8.99 9.47 -13.46
N TYR A 80 -7.92 9.53 -14.25
CA TYR A 80 -6.75 10.35 -14.00
C TYR A 80 -6.42 11.16 -15.26
N CYS A 81 -6.06 12.44 -15.09
CA CYS A 81 -5.49 13.25 -16.16
C CYS A 81 -3.98 13.40 -15.90
N ARG A 82 -3.16 13.14 -16.92
CA ARG A 82 -1.75 13.56 -16.89
C ARG A 82 -1.69 15.04 -17.23
N ALA A 83 -1.18 15.84 -16.30
CA ALA A 83 -0.68 17.16 -16.64
C ALA A 83 0.72 16.98 -17.24
N SER A 84 0.88 17.35 -18.51
CA SER A 84 2.17 17.40 -19.22
C SER A 84 2.83 18.76 -19.10
#